data_AF-A0A507WAR5-F1
#
_entry.id   AF-A0A507WAR5-F1
#
_cell.length_a   1.000
_cell.length_b   1.000
_cell.length_c   1.000
_cell.angle_alpha   90.00
_cell.angle_beta   90.00
_cell.angle_gamma   90.00
#
_symmetry.space_group_name_H-M   'P 1'
#
loop_
_entity.id
_entity.type
_entity.pdbx_description
1 polymer ?
#
loop_
_entity_poly.entity_id
_entity_poly.type
_entity_poly.pdbx_seq_one_letter_code
_entity_poly.pdbx_strand_id
1 'polypeptide(L)'
;MFTLNPNAQSTAITAEDIQGMITHWLATPVNGYLGSEYGCDVKSLLQKALHSGIADAFIAKMKKDIPILSVIPQENISLYSIPEPPDKLRLFIAIAGITTVEINP
;
A
#
# COMPACT_ATOMS: atom_id res chain seq x y z
N MET A 1 -41.35 8.59 6.87
CA MET A 1 -40.11 9.41 6.87
C MET A 1 -39.04 8.56 7.53
N PHE A 2 -38.20 7.88 6.74
CA PHE A 2 -37.17 6.97 7.27
C PHE A 2 -35.89 7.77 7.51
N THR A 3 -35.49 7.92 8.77
CA THR A 3 -34.20 8.51 9.14
C THR A 3 -33.11 7.45 8.92
N LEU A 4 -32.23 7.65 7.93
CA LEU A 4 -31.03 6.84 7.78
C LEU A 4 -30.14 7.07 9.01
N ASN A 5 -29.82 6.00 9.74
CA ASN A 5 -28.91 6.05 10.87
C ASN A 5 -27.48 6.35 10.36
N PRO A 6 -26.85 7.48 10.73
CA PRO A 6 -25.53 7.85 10.23
C PRO A 6 -24.39 6.97 10.75
N ASN A 7 -24.67 6.06 11.70
CA ASN A 7 -23.68 5.20 12.34
C ASN A 7 -23.69 3.74 11.86
N ALA A 8 -24.37 3.43 10.75
CA ALA A 8 -24.26 2.10 10.15
C ALA A 8 -22.86 1.93 9.56
N GLN A 9 -21.96 1.27 10.32
CA GLN A 9 -20.68 0.80 9.81
C GLN A 9 -20.97 -0.12 8.62
N SER A 10 -20.66 0.36 7.42
CA SER A 10 -20.80 -0.43 6.20
C SER A 10 -19.91 -1.66 6.33
N THR A 11 -20.47 -2.86 6.19
CA THR A 11 -19.67 -4.11 6.17
C THR A 11 -18.87 -4.24 4.87
N ALA A 12 -19.08 -3.34 3.91
CA ALA A 12 -18.32 -3.27 2.69
C ALA A 12 -16.99 -2.54 2.94
N ILE A 13 -15.89 -3.17 2.53
CA ILE A 13 -14.57 -2.56 2.55
C ILE A 13 -14.55 -1.38 1.57
N THR A 14 -14.25 -0.19 2.08
CA THR A 14 -14.17 1.05 1.32
C THR A 14 -12.76 1.29 0.77
N ALA A 15 -12.61 2.28 -0.11
CA ALA A 15 -11.29 2.67 -0.63
C ALA A 15 -10.41 3.25 0.50
N GLU A 16 -11.03 3.92 1.46
CA GLU A 16 -10.40 4.46 2.66
C GLU A 16 -9.86 3.35 3.56
N ASP A 17 -10.60 2.24 3.71
CA ASP A 17 -10.14 1.08 4.47
C ASP A 17 -8.91 0.44 3.81
N ILE A 18 -8.91 0.31 2.48
CA ILE A 18 -7.77 -0.21 1.72
C ILE A 18 -6.55 0.69 1.90
N GLN A 19 -6.73 2.00 1.78
CA GLN A 19 -5.67 2.97 2.04
C GLN A 19 -5.14 2.87 3.48
N GLY A 20 -6.02 2.70 4.46
CA GLY A 20 -5.65 2.49 5.86
C GLY A 20 -4.82 1.23 6.06
N MET A 21 -5.21 0.12 5.44
CA MET A 21 -4.47 -1.15 5.49
C MET A 21 -3.07 -1.03 4.87
N ILE A 22 -2.95 -0.37 3.71
CA ILE A 22 -1.66 -0.14 3.05
C ILE A 22 -0.78 0.77 3.89
N THR A 23 -1.34 1.86 4.42
CA THR A 23 -0.62 2.80 5.29
C THR A 23 -0.12 2.11 6.56
N HIS A 24 -0.95 1.26 7.18
CA HIS A 24 -0.55 0.48 8.34
C HIS A 24 0.58 -0.51 8.03
N TRP A 25 0.50 -1.19 6.88
CA TRP A 25 1.54 -2.12 6.44
C TRP A 25 2.87 -1.40 6.15
N LEU A 26 2.83 -0.23 5.51
CA LEU A 26 4.01 0.61 5.27
C LEU A 26 4.67 1.09 6.59
N ALA A 27 3.87 1.35 7.62
CA ALA A 27 4.37 1.75 8.94
C ALA A 27 4.90 0.58 9.79
N THR A 28 4.63 -0.67 9.39
CA THR A 28 5.02 -1.86 10.13
C THR A 28 6.34 -2.42 9.59
N PRO A 29 7.43 -2.42 10.38
CA PRO A 29 8.70 -3.00 9.92
C PRO A 29 8.59 -4.52 9.76
N VAL A 30 9.36 -5.07 8.83
CA VAL A 30 9.47 -6.53 8.64
C VAL A 30 9.90 -7.19 9.96
N ASN A 31 9.27 -8.32 10.31
CA ASN A 31 9.48 -9.04 11.57
C ASN A 31 9.09 -8.23 12.83
N GLY A 32 8.25 -7.19 12.69
CA GLY A 32 7.70 -6.45 13.83
C GLY A 32 6.80 -7.31 14.72
N TYR A 33 6.27 -8.41 14.19
CA TYR A 33 5.48 -9.40 14.91
C TYR A 33 6.27 -10.71 15.06
N LEU A 34 6.35 -11.22 16.29
CA LEU A 34 7.06 -12.47 16.58
C LEU A 34 6.43 -13.63 15.79
N GLY A 35 7.25 -14.30 14.96
CA GLY A 35 6.81 -15.45 14.17
C GLY A 35 6.01 -15.10 12.90
N SER A 36 5.95 -13.82 12.50
CA SER A 36 5.28 -13.40 11.27
C SER A 36 6.24 -12.65 10.35
N GLU A 37 6.18 -12.97 9.05
CA GLU A 37 6.91 -12.24 8.00
C GLU A 37 6.21 -10.92 7.60
N TYR A 38 5.11 -10.56 8.29
CA TYR A 38 4.33 -9.36 8.01
C TYR A 38 5.15 -8.08 8.21
N GLY A 39 4.88 -7.11 7.33
CA GLY A 39 5.48 -5.79 7.36
C GLY A 39 6.28 -5.51 6.10
N CYS A 40 6.84 -4.30 6.03
CA CYS A 40 7.44 -3.77 4.83
C CYS A 40 8.82 -3.17 5.12
N ASP A 41 9.82 -3.48 4.29
CA ASP A 41 11.10 -2.78 4.32
C ASP A 41 11.11 -1.69 3.24
N VAL A 42 10.39 -0.61 3.56
CA VAL A 42 10.27 0.57 2.68
C VAL A 42 11.64 1.20 2.40
N LYS A 43 12.56 1.16 3.38
CA LYS A 43 13.87 1.79 3.27
C LYS A 43 14.74 1.09 2.23
N SER A 44 14.62 -0.23 2.11
CA SER A 44 15.26 -0.99 1.04
C SER A 44 14.79 -0.63 -0.37
N LEU A 45 13.69 0.10 -0.51
CA LEU A 45 13.15 0.56 -1.79
C LEU A 45 13.60 1.97 -2.16
N LEU A 46 14.05 2.77 -1.19
CA LEU A 46 14.58 4.10 -1.44
C LEU A 46 15.83 4.01 -2.34
N GLN A 47 15.89 4.90 -3.33
CA GLN A 47 17.01 5.03 -4.28
C GLN A 47 17.24 3.80 -5.19
N LYS A 48 16.41 2.76 -5.13
CA LYS A 48 16.50 1.63 -6.07
C LYS A 48 15.71 1.89 -7.34
N ALA A 49 16.21 1.38 -8.46
CA ALA A 49 15.50 1.45 -9.73
C ALA A 49 14.20 0.63 -9.66
N LEU A 50 13.06 1.33 -9.68
CA LEU A 50 11.71 0.74 -9.71
C LEU A 50 11.43 -0.08 -10.98
N HIS A 51 12.29 0.04 -12.00
CA HIS A 51 12.23 -0.77 -13.23
C HIS A 51 12.75 -2.22 -13.03
N SER A 52 13.37 -2.53 -11.88
CA SER A 52 13.85 -3.88 -11.59
C SER A 52 12.75 -4.73 -10.92
N GLY A 53 12.86 -6.07 -10.99
CA GLY A 53 11.94 -7.03 -10.35
C GLY A 53 11.77 -6.88 -8.83
N ILE A 54 12.43 -5.90 -8.21
CA ILE A 54 12.20 -5.44 -6.84
C ILE A 54 10.80 -4.84 -6.69
N ALA A 55 10.28 -4.11 -7.69
CA ALA A 55 8.93 -3.57 -7.65
C ALA A 55 7.88 -4.69 -7.69
N ASP A 56 8.08 -5.70 -8.54
CA ASP A 56 7.20 -6.87 -8.61
C ASP A 56 7.23 -7.68 -7.30
N ALA A 57 8.43 -7.91 -6.74
CA ALA A 57 8.58 -8.59 -5.46
C ALA A 57 7.90 -7.83 -4.32
N PHE A 58 7.96 -6.49 -4.35
CA PHE A 58 7.29 -5.63 -3.39
C PHE A 58 5.76 -5.75 -3.49
N ILE A 59 5.21 -5.66 -4.70
CA ILE A 59 3.77 -5.81 -4.93
C ILE A 59 3.31 -7.21 -4.52
N ALA A 60 4.09 -8.26 -4.85
CA ALA A 60 3.80 -9.62 -4.42
C ALA A 60 3.78 -9.77 -2.89
N LYS A 61 4.73 -9.16 -2.19
CA LYS A 61 4.75 -9.14 -0.73
C LYS A 61 3.56 -8.38 -0.15
N MET A 62 3.21 -7.23 -0.72
CA MET A 62 2.04 -6.45 -0.32
C MET A 62 0.75 -7.27 -0.46
N LYS A 63 0.59 -8.03 -1.56
CA LYS A 63 -0.58 -8.92 -1.76
C LYS A 63 -0.59 -10.12 -0.82
N LYS A 64 0.57 -10.64 -0.41
CA LYS A 64 0.70 -11.71 0.59
C LYS A 64 0.27 -11.23 1.98
N ASP A 65 0.73 -10.04 2.35
CA ASP A 65 0.50 -9.47 3.68
C ASP A 65 -0.88 -8.82 3.82
N ILE A 66 -1.45 -8.33 2.72
CA ILE A 66 -2.79 -7.71 2.65
C ILE A 66 -3.67 -8.53 1.69
N PRO A 67 -4.33 -9.61 2.17
CA PRO A 67 -5.06 -10.54 1.32
C PRO A 67 -6.21 -9.90 0.54
N ILE A 68 -6.77 -8.78 1.01
CA ILE A 68 -7.83 -8.07 0.28
C ILE A 68 -7.35 -7.52 -1.07
N LEU A 69 -6.03 -7.30 -1.24
CA LEU A 69 -5.44 -6.89 -2.51
C LEU A 69 -5.21 -8.06 -3.47
N SER A 70 -5.41 -9.31 -3.03
CA SER A 70 -5.22 -10.49 -3.88
C SER A 70 -6.19 -10.54 -5.06
N VAL A 71 -7.40 -10.00 -4.89
CA VAL A 71 -8.44 -9.91 -5.93
C VAL A 71 -8.11 -8.88 -7.01
N ILE A 72 -7.17 -7.98 -6.73
CA ILE A 72 -6.74 -6.95 -7.66
C ILE A 72 -5.63 -7.52 -8.55
N PRO A 73 -5.78 -7.48 -9.89
CA PRO A 73 -4.72 -7.88 -10.81
C PRO A 73 -3.43 -7.11 -10.53
N GLN A 74 -2.28 -7.76 -10.70
CA GLN A 74 -0.99 -7.10 -10.43
C GLN A 74 -0.78 -5.89 -11.35
N GLU A 75 -1.25 -5.95 -12.61
CA GLU A 75 -1.19 -4.81 -13.54
C GLU A 75 -1.94 -3.57 -13.05
N ASN A 76 -2.89 -3.71 -12.14
CA ASN A 76 -3.65 -2.59 -11.58
C ASN A 76 -2.92 -1.92 -10.42
N ILE A 77 -1.79 -2.45 -9.97
CA ILE A 77 -0.98 -1.89 -8.89
C ILE A 77 0.32 -1.37 -9.50
N SER A 78 0.53 -0.06 -9.39
CA SER A 78 1.70 0.63 -9.92
C SER A 78 2.48 1.28 -8.79
N LEU A 79 3.80 1.09 -8.79
CA LEU A 79 4.73 1.76 -7.91
C LEU A 79 5.55 2.74 -8.74
N TYR A 80 5.49 4.02 -8.42
CA TYR A 80 6.25 5.06 -9.12
C TYR A 80 6.87 6.05 -8.15
N SER A 81 7.86 6.80 -8.62
CA SER A 81 8.52 7.84 -7.85
C SER A 81 8.49 9.18 -8.58
N ILE A 82 8.40 10.25 -7.81
CA ILE A 82 8.46 11.63 -8.30
C ILE A 82 9.66 12.30 -7.63
N PRO A 83 10.64 12.82 -8.40
CA PRO A 83 11.71 13.64 -7.86
C PRO A 83 11.15 15.01 -7.46
N GLU A 84 11.36 15.41 -6.21
CA GLU A 84 10.98 16.72 -5.66
C GLU A 84 12.25 17.52 -5.29
N PRO A 85 12.49 18.70 -5.88
CA PRO A 85 13.64 19.53 -5.52
C PRO A 85 13.48 20.19 -4.13
N PRO A 86 14.57 20.46 -3.38
CA PRO A 86 15.94 19.98 -3.60
C PRO A 86 16.12 18.56 -3.04
N ASP A 87 16.60 17.65 -3.90
CA ASP A 87 17.12 16.31 -3.58
C ASP A 87 16.21 15.39 -2.73
N LYS A 88 14.91 15.37 -3.04
CA LYS A 88 13.94 14.41 -2.46
C LYS A 88 13.36 13.50 -3.53
N LEU A 89 13.05 12.27 -3.14
CA LEU A 89 12.34 11.31 -3.97
C LEU A 89 11.09 10.86 -3.20
N ARG A 90 9.91 11.12 -3.74
CA ARG A 90 8.64 10.67 -3.16
C ARG A 90 8.18 9.43 -3.90
N LEU A 91 7.87 8.36 -3.18
CA LEU A 91 7.34 7.13 -3.76
C LEU A 91 5.83 7.06 -3.55
N PHE A 92 5.12 6.54 -4.54
CA PHE A 92 3.68 6.41 -4.54
C PHE A 92 3.27 5.01 -5.01
N ILE A 93 2.28 4.43 -4.33
CA ILE A 93 1.57 3.23 -4.75
C ILE A 93 0.22 3.68 -5.30
N ALA A 94 -0.01 3.49 -6.59
CA ALA A 94 -1.33 3.69 -7.19
C ALA A 94 -2.01 2.34 -7.42
N ILE A 95 -3.28 2.26 -7.03
CA ILE A 95 -4.17 1.15 -7.34
C ILE A 95 -5.23 1.68 -8.29
N ALA A 96 -5.24 1.17 -9.52
CA ALA A 96 -6.09 1.64 -10.60
C ALA A 96 -7.57 1.65 -10.17
N GLY A 97 -8.16 2.84 -10.16
CA GLY A 97 -9.59 3.04 -9.86
C GLY A 97 -9.99 2.97 -8.38
N ILE A 98 -9.03 2.83 -7.44
CA ILE A 98 -9.33 2.72 -6.00
C ILE A 98 -8.70 3.86 -5.20
N THR A 99 -7.36 3.88 -5.12
CA THR A 99 -6.65 4.84 -4.25
C THR A 99 -5.21 5.02 -4.68
N THR A 100 -4.58 6.09 -4.21
CA THR A 100 -3.14 6.34 -4.34
C THR A 100 -2.59 6.67 -2.96
N VAL A 101 -1.57 5.92 -2.54
CA VAL A 101 -0.94 6.05 -1.22
C VAL A 101 0.48 6.51 -1.39
N GLU A 102 0.85 7.59 -0.71
CA GLU A 102 2.23 8.04 -0.62
C GLU A 102 3.00 7.17 0.40
N ILE A 103 4.20 6.78 0.01
CA ILE A 103 5.13 6.08 0.89
C ILE A 103 6.02 7.14 1.56
N ASN A 104 5.81 7.35 2.86
CA ASN A 104 6.67 8.20 3.68
C ASN A 104 7.58 7.30 4.55
N PRO A 105 8.87 7.15 4.20
CA PRO A 105 9.81 6.24 4.89
C PRO A 105 10.24 6.70 6.29
#